data_AF-A0A5C5YU49-F1
#
_entry.id   AF-A0A5C5YU49-F1
#
_cell.length_a   1.000
_cell.length_b   1.000
_cell.length_c   1.000
_cell.angle_alpha   90.00
_cell.angle_beta   90.00
_cell.angle_gamma   90.00
#
_symmetry.space_group_name_H-M   'P 1'
#
loop_
_entity.id
_entity.type
_entity.pdbx_description
1 polymer ?
#
loop_
_entity_poly.entity_id
_entity_poly.type
_entity_poly.pdbx_seq_one_letter_code
_entity_poly.pdbx_strand_id
1 'polypeptide(L)'
;MPAKRNAARTRTRTLARLAVLALIIALGAFKADQNRRDREAQRAYDDLIAQLDKEGGLEHQKLSQWSKSLFDADNARRETEETLNAGEPWETRMVADRVGDGREVATWRHPKYGIEMQYTFDGDDLASFTAGIGRGLLQERTPRPQPFSLEGPAESLRQLIPLAAGPIWLAGFAGAIFSARHGLLAAEAMLAAAFSTFIAHAVNPHTVMRITWFTDQEWFALLMLAASLVMLAWRAPARQGGLRFSMRELLIAMTAAAVLLAIGPFGWLMLGVLAASALLYAATRRLRPRGPAADLLAGDSGN
;
A
#
# COMPACT_ATOMS: atom_id res chain seq x y z
N MET A 1 -15.41 2.15 51.17
CA MET A 1 -14.68 1.31 50.19
C MET A 1 -15.16 1.32 48.72
N PRO A 2 -16.38 1.76 48.32
CA PRO A 2 -16.82 1.66 46.91
C PRO A 2 -16.09 2.62 45.94
N ALA A 3 -15.66 3.80 46.41
CA ALA A 3 -14.95 4.79 45.59
C ALA A 3 -13.63 4.29 44.98
N LYS A 4 -12.84 3.50 45.73
CA LYS A 4 -11.57 2.93 45.24
C LYS A 4 -11.78 1.89 44.13
N ARG A 5 -12.85 1.06 44.22
CA ARG A 5 -13.18 0.06 43.20
C ARG A 5 -13.61 0.69 41.88
N ASN A 6 -14.38 1.79 41.93
CA ASN A 6 -14.80 2.51 40.73
C ASN A 6 -13.62 3.18 40.00
N ALA A 7 -12.70 3.80 40.75
CA ALA A 7 -11.50 4.42 40.16
C ALA A 7 -10.60 3.41 39.43
N ALA A 8 -10.42 2.21 39.99
CA ALA A 8 -9.64 1.14 39.36
C ALA A 8 -10.29 0.69 38.04
N ARG A 9 -11.60 0.42 38.04
CA ARG A 9 -12.35 -0.02 36.86
C ARG A 9 -12.31 1.00 35.71
N THR A 10 -12.39 2.30 36.03
CA THR A 10 -12.27 3.36 35.02
C THR A 10 -10.86 3.40 34.40
N ARG A 11 -9.80 3.23 35.20
CA ARG A 11 -8.42 3.20 34.69
C ARG A 11 -8.20 2.01 33.75
N THR A 12 -8.62 0.81 34.15
CA THR A 12 -8.47 -0.39 33.32
C THR A 12 -9.18 -0.22 31.97
N ARG A 13 -10.39 0.35 31.96
CA ARG A 13 -11.13 0.59 30.72
C ARG A 13 -10.44 1.62 29.82
N THR A 14 -9.89 2.70 30.38
CA THR A 14 -9.12 3.68 29.59
C THR A 14 -7.87 3.06 28.98
N LEU A 15 -7.12 2.27 29.75
CA LEU A 15 -5.93 1.56 29.25
C LEU A 15 -6.30 0.59 28.12
N ALA A 16 -7.38 -0.17 28.27
CA ALA A 16 -7.86 -1.07 27.23
C ALA A 16 -8.20 -0.32 25.93
N ARG A 17 -8.89 0.82 26.01
CA ARG A 17 -9.20 1.65 24.83
C ARG A 17 -7.94 2.17 24.13
N LEU A 18 -6.97 2.64 24.91
CA LEU A 18 -5.69 3.13 24.36
C LEU A 18 -4.91 2.00 23.71
N ALA A 19 -4.90 0.81 24.30
CA ALA A 19 -4.24 -0.36 23.73
C ALA A 19 -4.88 -0.77 22.39
N VAL A 20 -6.22 -0.80 22.32
CA VAL A 20 -6.94 -1.09 21.06
C VAL A 20 -6.61 -0.05 19.99
N LEU A 21 -6.68 1.24 20.31
CA LEU A 21 -6.36 2.30 19.36
C LEU A 21 -4.90 2.22 18.89
N ALA A 22 -3.96 2.01 19.80
CA ALA A 22 -2.55 1.86 19.49
C ALA A 22 -2.30 0.66 18.58
N LEU A 23 -2.96 -0.47 18.82
CA LEU A 23 -2.88 -1.66 17.98
C LEU A 23 -3.39 -1.36 16.56
N ILE A 24 -4.56 -0.74 16.44
CA ILE A 24 -5.15 -0.38 15.14
C ILE A 24 -4.20 0.54 14.34
N ILE A 25 -3.64 1.55 14.98
CA ILE A 25 -2.69 2.48 14.34
C ILE A 25 -1.39 1.77 13.97
N ALA A 26 -0.84 0.92 14.85
CA ALA A 26 0.40 0.19 14.60
C ALA A 26 0.27 -0.77 13.41
N LEU A 27 -0.86 -1.47 13.28
CA LEU A 27 -1.14 -2.35 12.15
C LEU A 27 -1.24 -1.56 10.83
N GLY A 28 -1.92 -0.41 10.85
CA GLY A 28 -1.98 0.50 9.70
C GLY A 28 -0.59 1.00 9.31
N ALA A 29 0.20 1.46 10.27
CA ALA A 29 1.56 1.94 10.06
C ALA A 29 2.48 0.85 9.49
N PHE A 30 2.38 -0.37 10.01
CA PHE A 30 3.14 -1.52 9.51
C PHE A 30 2.83 -1.80 8.03
N LYS A 31 1.54 -1.81 7.64
CA LYS A 31 1.16 -1.99 6.24
C LYS A 31 1.56 -0.80 5.36
N ALA A 32 1.45 0.43 5.87
CA ALA A 32 1.90 1.62 5.16
C ALA A 32 3.41 1.60 4.88
N ASP A 33 4.22 1.13 5.84
CA ASP A 33 5.67 0.96 5.67
C ASP A 33 6.00 -0.13 4.63
N GLN A 34 5.29 -1.26 4.64
CA GLN A 34 5.42 -2.28 3.59
C GLN A 34 5.14 -1.69 2.21
N ASN A 35 4.01 -0.98 2.04
CA ASN A 35 3.66 -0.35 0.78
C ASN A 35 4.70 0.69 0.34
N ARG A 36 5.37 1.38 1.29
CA ARG A 36 6.47 2.30 0.99
C ARG A 36 7.68 1.57 0.45
N ARG A 37 8.11 0.49 1.11
CA ARG A 37 9.25 -0.33 0.63
C ARG A 37 8.99 -0.90 -0.76
N ASP A 38 7.77 -1.37 -1.02
CA ASP A 38 7.39 -1.90 -2.33
C ASP A 38 7.49 -0.82 -3.41
N ARG A 39 7.00 0.40 -3.15
CA ARG A 39 7.14 1.55 -4.06
C ARG A 39 8.59 1.97 -4.28
N GLU A 40 9.42 1.93 -3.25
CA GLU A 40 10.85 2.22 -3.38
C GLU A 40 11.55 1.17 -4.25
N ALA A 41 11.22 -0.11 -4.08
CA ALA A 41 11.72 -1.19 -4.93
C ALA A 41 11.27 -1.03 -6.39
N GLN A 42 10.02 -0.59 -6.63
CA GLN A 42 9.55 -0.28 -7.98
C GLN A 42 10.33 0.88 -8.61
N ARG A 43 10.56 1.97 -7.87
CA ARG A 43 11.33 3.11 -8.38
C ARG A 43 12.77 2.72 -8.70
N ALA A 44 13.42 2.00 -7.80
CA ALA A 44 14.76 1.49 -8.03
C ALA A 44 14.84 0.58 -9.27
N TYR A 45 13.80 -0.24 -9.48
CA TYR A 45 13.68 -1.05 -10.68
C TYR A 45 13.49 -0.20 -11.95
N ASP A 46 12.60 0.80 -11.91
CA ASP A 46 12.35 1.68 -13.05
C ASP A 46 13.62 2.47 -13.42
N ASP A 47 14.37 2.95 -12.42
CA ASP A 47 15.67 3.62 -12.59
C ASP A 47 16.71 2.66 -13.20
N LEU A 48 16.79 1.42 -12.72
CA LEU A 48 17.66 0.38 -13.26
C LEU A 48 17.33 0.07 -14.73
N ILE A 49 16.06 -0.11 -15.05
CA ILE A 49 15.61 -0.36 -16.44
C ILE A 49 15.94 0.83 -17.33
N ALA A 50 15.73 2.07 -16.88
CA ALA A 50 16.08 3.26 -17.64
C ALA A 50 17.60 3.35 -17.89
N GLN A 51 18.41 2.99 -16.89
CA GLN A 51 19.86 2.91 -17.04
C GLN A 51 20.26 1.82 -18.05
N LEU A 52 19.71 0.61 -17.93
CA LEU A 52 20.02 -0.51 -18.81
C LEU A 52 19.57 -0.27 -20.24
N ASP A 53 18.44 0.42 -20.45
CA ASP A 53 17.94 0.81 -21.76
C ASP A 53 18.89 1.83 -22.43
N LYS A 54 19.38 2.81 -21.66
CA LYS A 54 20.36 3.80 -22.15
C LYS A 54 21.70 3.15 -22.49
N GLU A 55 22.25 2.32 -21.60
CA GLU A 55 23.50 1.59 -21.85
C GLU A 55 23.33 0.60 -23.02
N GLY A 56 22.20 -0.09 -23.07
CA GLY A 56 21.86 -1.04 -24.12
C GLY A 56 21.72 -0.38 -25.50
N GLY A 57 21.18 0.83 -25.57
CA GLY A 57 21.12 1.60 -26.82
C GLY A 57 22.51 1.92 -27.38
N LEU A 58 23.47 2.26 -26.52
CA LEU A 58 24.86 2.50 -26.92
C LEU A 58 25.55 1.21 -27.36
N GLU A 59 25.39 0.12 -26.59
CA GLU A 59 25.99 -1.17 -26.95
C GLU A 59 25.37 -1.74 -28.23
N HIS A 60 24.08 -1.57 -28.45
CA HIS A 60 23.41 -1.94 -29.69
C HIS A 60 23.95 -1.18 -30.90
N GLN A 61 24.19 0.14 -30.76
CA GLN A 61 24.80 0.93 -31.83
C GLN A 61 26.20 0.43 -32.16
N LYS A 62 27.02 0.18 -31.13
CA LYS A 62 28.37 -0.36 -31.28
C LYS A 62 28.37 -1.74 -31.95
N LEU A 63 27.54 -2.66 -31.47
CA LEU A 63 27.40 -4.00 -32.05
C LEU A 63 26.88 -3.93 -33.49
N SER A 64 25.87 -3.11 -33.77
CA SER A 64 25.36 -2.94 -35.14
C SER A 64 26.40 -2.35 -36.08
N GLN A 65 27.25 -1.44 -35.62
CA GLN A 65 28.34 -0.88 -36.43
C GLN A 65 29.43 -1.92 -36.70
N TRP A 66 29.84 -2.67 -35.67
CA TRP A 66 30.79 -3.78 -35.85
C TRP A 66 30.21 -4.88 -36.75
N SER A 67 28.95 -5.28 -36.58
CA SER A 67 28.31 -6.25 -37.47
C SER A 67 28.21 -5.78 -38.92
N LYS A 68 28.16 -4.47 -39.17
CA LYS A 68 28.23 -3.92 -40.52
C LYS A 68 29.64 -4.04 -41.12
N SER A 69 30.70 -3.87 -40.34
CA SER A 69 32.06 -4.04 -40.86
C SER A 69 32.37 -5.48 -41.26
N LEU A 70 31.63 -6.46 -40.73
CA LEU A 70 31.78 -7.87 -41.09
C LEU A 70 31.40 -8.19 -42.55
N PHE A 71 30.62 -7.35 -43.23
CA PHE A 71 30.33 -7.56 -44.66
C PHE A 71 31.57 -7.43 -45.56
N ASP A 72 32.57 -6.68 -45.10
CA ASP A 72 33.83 -6.45 -45.80
C ASP A 72 34.98 -7.32 -45.24
N ALA A 73 34.69 -8.18 -44.25
CA ALA A 73 35.68 -9.00 -43.55
C ALA A 73 35.79 -10.39 -44.17
N ASP A 74 37.02 -10.90 -44.29
CA ASP A 74 37.27 -12.30 -44.64
C ASP A 74 36.89 -13.20 -43.46
N ASN A 75 36.06 -14.22 -43.71
CA ASN A 75 35.61 -15.19 -42.68
C ASN A 75 34.86 -14.54 -41.50
N ALA A 76 33.82 -13.76 -41.83
CA ALA A 76 32.93 -13.12 -40.87
C ALA A 76 32.33 -14.10 -39.84
N ARG A 77 32.07 -15.36 -40.23
CA ARG A 77 31.59 -16.41 -39.33
C ARG A 77 32.54 -16.57 -38.14
N ARG A 78 33.82 -16.83 -38.40
CA ARG A 78 34.82 -17.02 -37.34
C ARG A 78 34.96 -15.78 -36.46
N GLU A 79 34.95 -14.58 -37.04
CA GLU A 79 35.04 -13.34 -36.26
C GLU A 79 33.85 -13.18 -35.30
N THR A 80 32.64 -13.55 -35.72
CA THR A 80 31.47 -13.53 -34.83
C THR A 80 31.53 -14.58 -33.73
N GLU A 81 32.06 -15.77 -34.02
CA GLU A 81 32.24 -16.84 -33.02
C GLU A 81 33.24 -16.42 -31.95
N GLU A 82 34.40 -15.89 -32.35
CA GLU A 82 35.44 -15.39 -31.44
C GLU A 82 34.92 -14.24 -30.57
N THR A 83 34.14 -13.32 -31.14
CA THR A 83 33.68 -12.11 -30.44
C THR A 83 32.47 -12.36 -29.55
N LEU A 84 31.49 -13.14 -30.01
CA LEU A 84 30.18 -13.26 -29.34
C LEU A 84 29.91 -14.65 -28.75
N ASN A 85 30.60 -15.69 -29.23
CA ASN A 85 30.40 -17.08 -28.83
C ASN A 85 31.65 -17.71 -28.19
N ALA A 86 32.57 -16.89 -27.68
CA ALA A 86 33.81 -17.33 -27.03
C ALA A 86 34.70 -18.26 -27.89
N GLY A 87 34.60 -18.15 -29.21
CA GLY A 87 35.33 -18.98 -30.18
C GLY A 87 34.69 -20.33 -30.48
N GLU A 88 33.54 -20.65 -29.87
CA GLU A 88 32.80 -21.87 -30.19
C GLU A 88 31.97 -21.71 -31.47
N PRO A 89 31.82 -22.78 -32.28
CA PRO A 89 30.97 -22.75 -33.46
C PRO A 89 29.52 -22.37 -33.13
N TRP A 90 28.86 -21.62 -34.02
CA TRP A 90 27.45 -21.27 -33.83
C TRP A 90 26.53 -22.49 -33.88
N GLU A 91 25.54 -22.54 -32.98
CA GLU A 91 24.36 -23.38 -33.17
C GLU A 91 23.45 -22.71 -34.22
N THR A 92 23.39 -23.30 -35.42
CA THR A 92 22.66 -22.73 -36.56
C THR A 92 21.36 -23.47 -36.87
N ARG A 93 20.41 -22.74 -37.45
CA ARG A 93 19.19 -23.31 -38.05
C ARG A 93 19.13 -22.98 -39.53
N MET A 94 18.65 -23.93 -40.33
CA MET A 94 18.40 -23.69 -41.76
C MET A 94 17.17 -22.80 -41.96
N VAL A 95 17.24 -21.90 -42.94
CA VAL A 95 16.09 -21.05 -43.31
C VAL A 95 15.03 -21.91 -44.01
N ALA A 96 13.92 -22.19 -43.33
CA ALA A 96 12.88 -23.14 -43.79
C ALA A 96 12.16 -22.72 -45.08
N ASP A 97 12.11 -21.42 -45.39
CA ASP A 97 11.31 -20.89 -46.51
C ASP A 97 12.04 -20.90 -47.87
N ARG A 98 13.30 -21.34 -47.90
CA ARG A 98 14.06 -21.56 -49.16
C ARG A 98 14.88 -22.84 -49.07
N VAL A 99 14.21 -23.96 -49.29
CA VAL A 99 14.86 -25.24 -49.57
C VAL A 99 15.70 -25.10 -50.84
N GLY A 100 17.00 -24.78 -50.70
CA GLY A 100 17.94 -24.68 -51.82
C GLY A 100 19.10 -23.70 -51.66
N ASP A 101 19.00 -22.69 -50.78
CA ASP A 101 19.99 -21.59 -50.73
C ASP A 101 21.18 -21.85 -49.77
N GLY A 102 21.19 -22.93 -48.98
CA GLY A 102 22.35 -23.28 -48.12
C GLY A 102 22.65 -22.34 -46.95
N ARG A 103 21.79 -21.34 -46.69
CA ARG A 103 22.02 -20.31 -45.68
C ARG A 103 21.63 -20.74 -44.27
N GLU A 104 22.49 -20.38 -43.33
CA GLU A 104 22.41 -20.73 -41.92
C GLU A 104 22.14 -19.50 -41.06
N VAL A 105 21.27 -19.62 -40.07
CA VAL A 105 20.93 -18.54 -39.15
C VAL A 105 21.44 -18.85 -37.75
N ALA A 106 22.25 -17.96 -37.21
CA ALA A 106 22.69 -17.95 -35.81
C ALA A 106 21.99 -16.83 -35.05
N THR A 107 21.60 -17.09 -33.80
CA THR A 107 20.99 -16.07 -32.93
C THR A 107 21.83 -15.93 -31.66
N TRP A 108 22.23 -14.71 -31.36
CA TRP A 108 22.95 -14.36 -30.15
C TRP A 108 22.14 -13.39 -29.29
N ARG A 109 22.19 -13.58 -27.98
CA ARG A 109 21.51 -12.71 -27.00
C ARG A 109 22.52 -12.10 -26.05
N HIS A 110 22.56 -10.77 -25.99
CA HIS A 110 23.45 -10.07 -25.08
C HIS A 110 23.17 -10.45 -23.63
N PRO A 111 24.19 -10.73 -22.82
CA PRO A 111 24.03 -11.20 -21.44
C PRO A 111 23.38 -10.20 -20.47
N LYS A 112 23.18 -8.94 -20.86
CA LYS A 112 22.86 -7.83 -19.95
C LYS A 112 21.76 -6.91 -20.49
N TYR A 113 21.84 -6.53 -21.76
CA TYR A 113 21.05 -5.41 -22.28
C TYR A 113 19.78 -5.79 -23.07
N GLY A 114 19.38 -7.07 -23.08
CA GLY A 114 18.19 -7.50 -23.84
C GLY A 114 18.31 -7.25 -25.35
N ILE A 115 19.54 -7.25 -25.87
CA ILE A 115 19.85 -7.15 -27.30
C ILE A 115 19.83 -8.56 -27.88
N GLU A 116 19.18 -8.73 -29.02
CA GLU A 116 19.23 -9.95 -29.81
C GLU A 116 19.82 -9.61 -31.20
N MET A 117 20.83 -10.39 -31.59
CA MET A 117 21.47 -10.30 -32.90
C MET A 117 21.19 -11.60 -33.64
N GLN A 118 20.73 -11.49 -34.87
CA GLN A 118 20.55 -12.63 -35.76
C GLN A 118 21.44 -12.47 -36.97
N TYR A 119 22.35 -13.41 -37.19
CA TYR A 119 23.26 -13.45 -38.32
C TYR A 119 22.81 -14.53 -39.28
N THR A 120 22.81 -14.22 -40.57
CA THR A 120 22.58 -15.19 -41.64
C THR A 120 23.88 -15.33 -42.43
N PHE A 121 24.40 -16.54 -42.47
CA PHE A 121 25.65 -16.88 -43.14
C PHE A 121 25.40 -17.64 -44.44
N ASP A 122 26.28 -17.41 -45.41
CA ASP A 122 26.39 -18.15 -46.67
C ASP A 122 27.82 -18.72 -46.72
N GLY A 123 27.99 -19.94 -46.22
CA GLY A 123 29.32 -20.45 -45.84
C GLY A 123 29.94 -19.64 -44.69
N ASP A 124 31.19 -19.18 -44.88
CA ASP A 124 31.95 -18.38 -43.91
C ASP A 124 31.64 -16.88 -43.99
N ASP A 125 30.91 -16.45 -45.02
CA ASP A 125 30.59 -15.04 -45.29
C ASP A 125 29.25 -14.62 -44.67
N LEU A 126 29.17 -13.36 -44.24
CA LEU A 126 27.95 -12.78 -43.70
C LEU A 126 27.02 -12.31 -44.83
N ALA A 127 25.87 -12.98 -44.98
CA ALA A 127 24.87 -12.60 -45.98
C ALA A 127 23.92 -11.50 -45.49
N SER A 128 23.55 -11.52 -44.21
CA SER A 128 22.77 -10.44 -43.57
C SER A 128 22.84 -10.52 -42.06
N PHE A 129 22.55 -9.41 -41.36
CA PHE A 129 22.27 -9.45 -39.93
C PHE A 129 21.06 -8.58 -39.59
N THR A 130 20.37 -8.94 -38.51
CA THR A 130 19.34 -8.13 -37.88
C THR A 130 19.68 -7.95 -36.41
N ALA A 131 19.50 -6.73 -35.92
CA ALA A 131 19.71 -6.37 -34.52
C ALA A 131 18.40 -5.82 -33.95
N GLY A 132 17.99 -6.35 -32.80
CA GLY A 132 16.79 -5.93 -32.09
C GLY A 132 17.10 -5.62 -30.63
N ILE A 133 16.46 -4.59 -30.09
CA ILE A 133 16.38 -4.34 -28.64
C ILE A 133 14.95 -4.65 -28.20
N GLY A 134 14.81 -5.57 -27.26
CA GLY A 134 13.51 -5.96 -26.72
C GLY A 134 13.38 -5.59 -25.26
N ARG A 135 12.42 -4.71 -24.92
CA ARG A 135 12.08 -4.45 -23.51
C ARG A 135 11.62 -5.72 -22.79
N GLY A 136 10.98 -6.63 -23.51
CA GLY A 136 10.64 -7.98 -23.01
C GLY A 136 11.86 -8.81 -22.65
N LEU A 137 12.89 -8.84 -23.51
CA LEU A 137 14.15 -9.55 -23.25
C LEU A 137 14.92 -8.96 -22.07
N LEU A 138 14.87 -7.63 -21.91
CA LEU A 138 15.46 -6.94 -20.75
C LEU A 138 14.72 -7.27 -19.45
N GLN A 139 13.39 -7.35 -19.51
CA GLN A 139 12.51 -7.70 -18.38
C GLN A 139 12.59 -9.19 -18.00
N GLU A 140 12.84 -10.09 -18.95
CA GLU A 140 13.10 -11.51 -18.68
C GLU A 140 14.35 -11.68 -17.79
N ARG A 141 15.39 -10.87 -18.03
CA ARG A 141 16.63 -10.89 -17.23
C ARG A 141 16.54 -10.10 -15.94
N THR A 142 15.72 -9.06 -15.94
CA THR A 142 15.51 -8.17 -14.80
C THR A 142 14.04 -8.24 -14.44
N PRO A 143 13.59 -9.27 -13.69
CA PRO A 143 12.17 -9.45 -13.41
C PRO A 143 11.67 -8.28 -12.57
N ARG A 144 10.52 -7.74 -12.97
CA ARG A 144 9.89 -6.62 -12.26
C ARG A 144 9.50 -7.05 -10.84
N PRO A 145 9.86 -6.29 -9.79
CA PRO A 145 9.36 -6.55 -8.46
C PRO A 145 7.84 -6.40 -8.44
N GLN A 146 7.18 -7.20 -7.59
CA GLN A 146 5.74 -7.07 -7.43
C GLN A 146 5.39 -5.64 -6.99
N PRO A 147 4.31 -5.05 -7.54
CA PRO A 147 3.99 -3.66 -7.28
C PRO A 147 3.66 -3.38 -5.83
N PHE A 148 3.02 -4.35 -5.18
CA PHE A 148 2.69 -4.34 -3.78
C PHE A 148 2.67 -5.78 -3.28
N SER A 149 3.06 -5.98 -2.03
CA SER A 149 2.89 -7.24 -1.33
C SER A 149 1.39 -7.48 -1.10
N LEU A 150 0.81 -8.33 -1.96
CA LEU A 150 -0.58 -8.79 -1.90
C LEU A 150 -0.75 -10.03 -0.99
N GLU A 151 0.35 -10.48 -0.41
CA GLU A 151 0.41 -11.68 0.42
C GLU A 151 1.08 -11.36 1.76
N GLY A 152 0.80 -12.18 2.78
CA GLY A 152 1.41 -12.05 4.10
C GLY A 152 0.48 -11.45 5.17
N PRO A 153 0.92 -11.50 6.43
CA PRO A 153 0.04 -11.32 7.59
C PRO A 153 -0.61 -9.94 7.66
N ALA A 154 0.09 -8.88 7.23
CA ALA A 154 -0.47 -7.53 7.22
C ALA A 154 -1.59 -7.37 6.19
N GLU A 155 -1.42 -7.95 5.00
CA GLU A 155 -2.43 -7.86 3.94
C GLU A 155 -3.64 -8.73 4.28
N SER A 156 -3.43 -9.94 4.79
CA SER A 156 -4.51 -10.80 5.29
C SER A 156 -5.33 -10.10 6.38
N LEU A 157 -4.64 -9.43 7.33
CA LEU A 157 -5.32 -8.70 8.39
C LEU A 157 -6.08 -7.48 7.84
N ARG A 158 -5.47 -6.71 6.93
CA ARG A 158 -6.12 -5.57 6.26
C ARG A 158 -7.41 -6.00 5.56
N GLN A 159 -7.40 -7.13 4.86
CA GLN A 159 -8.59 -7.66 4.17
C GLN A 159 -9.65 -8.18 5.14
N LEU A 160 -9.24 -8.78 6.25
CA LEU A 160 -10.14 -9.32 7.27
C LEU A 160 -10.84 -8.22 8.08
N ILE A 161 -10.18 -7.08 8.30
CA ILE A 161 -10.72 -5.99 9.12
C ILE A 161 -12.09 -5.50 8.62
N PRO A 162 -12.30 -5.06 7.36
CA PRO A 162 -13.61 -4.60 6.90
C PRO A 162 -14.71 -5.67 7.02
N LEU A 163 -14.36 -6.94 6.75
CA LEU A 163 -15.28 -8.07 6.85
C LEU A 163 -15.78 -8.29 8.29
N ALA A 164 -14.90 -8.15 9.28
CA ALA A 164 -15.25 -8.28 10.68
C ALA A 164 -15.90 -7.00 11.26
N ALA A 165 -15.39 -5.84 10.84
CA ALA A 165 -15.79 -4.54 11.37
C ALA A 165 -17.21 -4.15 10.99
N GLY A 166 -17.69 -4.50 9.79
CA GLY A 166 -19.08 -4.23 9.38
C GLY A 166 -20.11 -4.84 10.34
N PRO A 167 -20.09 -6.17 10.58
CA PRO A 167 -20.96 -6.82 11.56
C PRO A 167 -20.82 -6.28 12.98
N ILE A 168 -19.57 -6.05 13.45
CA ILE A 168 -19.32 -5.46 14.78
C ILE A 168 -19.95 -4.07 14.88
N TRP A 169 -19.84 -3.25 13.83
CA TRP A 169 -20.41 -1.92 13.78
C TRP A 169 -21.94 -1.95 13.81
N LEU A 170 -22.58 -2.83 13.03
CA LEU A 170 -24.04 -2.98 13.01
C LEU A 170 -24.59 -3.46 14.37
N ALA A 171 -23.95 -4.47 14.98
CA ALA A 171 -24.29 -4.93 16.32
C ALA A 171 -24.07 -3.84 17.38
N GLY A 172 -22.97 -3.08 17.24
CA GLY A 172 -22.67 -1.92 18.07
C GLY A 172 -23.71 -0.82 17.92
N PHE A 173 -24.18 -0.54 16.71
CA PHE A 173 -25.23 0.45 16.45
C PHE A 173 -26.55 0.06 17.09
N ALA A 174 -27.00 -1.18 16.89
CA ALA A 174 -28.20 -1.70 17.54
C ALA A 174 -28.06 -1.65 19.08
N GLY A 175 -26.93 -2.10 19.62
CA GLY A 175 -26.64 -2.03 21.06
C GLY A 175 -26.61 -0.60 21.60
N ALA A 176 -26.07 0.34 20.82
CA ALA A 176 -26.01 1.75 21.16
C ALA A 176 -27.39 2.41 21.17
N ILE A 177 -28.36 1.92 20.42
CA ILE A 177 -29.74 2.43 20.41
C ILE A 177 -30.58 1.76 21.49
N PHE A 178 -30.58 0.43 21.53
CA PHE A 178 -31.55 -0.33 22.31
C PHE A 178 -31.07 -0.69 23.73
N SER A 179 -29.76 -0.65 24.02
CA SER A 179 -29.26 -0.98 25.35
C SER A 179 -28.95 0.26 26.18
N ALA A 180 -29.79 0.55 27.17
CA ALA A 180 -29.50 1.60 28.15
C ALA A 180 -28.21 1.31 28.92
N ARG A 181 -28.02 0.06 29.37
CA ARG A 181 -26.86 -0.34 30.20
C ARG A 181 -25.55 -0.42 29.42
N HIS A 182 -25.58 -0.93 28.20
CA HIS A 182 -24.37 -1.20 27.41
C HIS A 182 -24.15 -0.22 26.26
N GLY A 183 -25.04 0.76 26.05
CA GLY A 183 -25.00 1.64 24.89
C GLY A 183 -23.70 2.42 24.72
N LEU A 184 -23.03 2.78 25.82
CA LEU A 184 -21.71 3.43 25.76
C LEU A 184 -20.61 2.47 25.28
N LEU A 185 -20.61 1.22 25.75
CA LEU A 185 -19.66 0.20 25.29
C LEU A 185 -19.88 -0.11 23.81
N ALA A 186 -21.15 -0.18 23.39
CA ALA A 186 -21.53 -0.42 22.02
C ALA A 186 -21.09 0.72 21.09
N ALA A 187 -21.26 1.99 21.49
CA ALA A 187 -20.77 3.14 20.73
C ALA A 187 -19.23 3.18 20.62
N GLU A 188 -18.50 2.72 21.65
CA GLU A 188 -17.04 2.56 21.59
C GLU A 188 -16.62 1.47 20.61
N ALA A 189 -17.33 0.34 20.58
CA ALA A 189 -17.09 -0.73 19.63
C ALA A 189 -17.37 -0.28 18.18
N MET A 190 -18.43 0.50 17.95
CA MET A 190 -18.69 1.14 16.66
C MET A 190 -17.52 2.02 16.22
N LEU A 191 -17.04 2.90 17.12
CA LEU A 191 -15.93 3.79 16.80
C LEU A 191 -14.67 3.01 16.42
N ALA A 192 -14.32 1.99 17.20
CA ALA A 192 -13.17 1.13 16.92
C ALA A 192 -13.31 0.41 15.57
N ALA A 193 -14.50 -0.13 15.27
CA ALA A 193 -14.78 -0.79 14.01
C ALA A 193 -14.65 0.18 12.82
N ALA A 194 -15.30 1.35 12.88
CA ALA A 194 -15.24 2.36 11.84
C ALA A 194 -13.80 2.84 11.57
N PHE A 195 -13.04 3.08 12.64
CA PHE A 195 -11.65 3.52 12.55
C PHE A 195 -10.74 2.44 11.95
N SER A 196 -10.95 1.18 12.35
CA SER A 196 -10.21 0.04 11.78
C SER A 196 -10.50 -0.11 10.29
N THR A 197 -11.78 -0.03 9.89
CA THR A 197 -12.19 -0.07 8.47
C THR A 197 -11.55 1.08 7.69
N PHE A 198 -11.60 2.31 8.21
CA PHE A 198 -10.98 3.46 7.56
C PHE A 198 -9.48 3.23 7.32
N ILE A 199 -8.74 2.80 8.34
CA ILE A 199 -7.31 2.51 8.21
C ILE A 199 -7.05 1.41 7.18
N ALA A 200 -7.82 0.32 7.20
CA ALA A 200 -7.66 -0.78 6.27
C ALA A 200 -7.85 -0.37 4.79
N HIS A 201 -8.71 0.62 4.52
CA HIS A 201 -8.87 1.21 3.19
C HIS A 201 -7.80 2.27 2.88
N ALA A 202 -7.42 3.09 3.85
CA ALA A 202 -6.39 4.12 3.68
C ALA A 202 -5.00 3.52 3.36
N VAL A 203 -4.71 2.33 3.87
CA VAL A 203 -3.46 1.59 3.59
C VAL A 203 -3.60 0.58 2.45
N ASN A 204 -4.74 0.56 1.75
CA ASN A 204 -4.92 -0.31 0.60
C ASN A 204 -4.01 0.18 -0.54
N PRO A 205 -3.12 -0.69 -1.07
CA PRO A 205 -2.21 -0.31 -2.14
C PRO A 205 -2.91 0.12 -3.44
N HIS A 206 -4.13 -0.35 -3.67
CA HIS A 206 -4.90 -0.03 -4.88
C HIS A 206 -5.63 1.32 -4.79
N THR A 207 -5.63 1.95 -3.62
CA THR A 207 -6.19 3.29 -3.44
C THR A 207 -5.24 4.31 -4.05
N VAL A 208 -5.31 4.46 -5.37
CA VAL A 208 -4.74 5.63 -6.03
C VAL A 208 -5.60 6.81 -5.60
N MET A 209 -5.05 7.74 -4.82
CA MET A 209 -5.71 9.03 -4.58
C MET A 209 -5.96 9.68 -5.94
N ARG A 210 -7.15 9.46 -6.48
CA ARG A 210 -7.66 10.17 -7.66
C ARG A 210 -8.08 11.57 -7.21
N ILE A 211 -8.44 12.42 -8.17
CA ILE A 211 -8.85 13.82 -7.97
C ILE A 211 -9.92 13.98 -6.86
N THR A 212 -10.71 12.92 -6.61
CA THR A 212 -11.51 12.77 -5.39
C THR A 212 -10.64 12.21 -4.25
N TRP A 213 -10.34 13.04 -3.26
CA TRP A 213 -9.47 12.75 -2.09
C TRP A 213 -9.74 11.44 -1.34
N PHE A 214 -10.91 10.81 -1.54
CA PHE A 214 -11.31 9.54 -0.94
C PHE A 214 -12.05 8.66 -1.95
N THR A 215 -11.92 7.35 -1.79
CA THR A 215 -12.72 6.32 -2.47
C THR A 215 -14.08 6.12 -1.81
N ASP A 216 -15.02 5.47 -2.50
CA ASP A 216 -16.37 5.19 -1.95
C ASP A 216 -16.31 4.41 -0.63
N GLN A 217 -15.34 3.49 -0.50
CA GLN A 217 -15.13 2.71 0.71
C GLN A 217 -14.63 3.57 1.87
N GLU A 218 -13.73 4.53 1.60
CA GLU A 218 -13.25 5.47 2.61
C GLU A 218 -14.34 6.46 3.01
N TRP A 219 -15.14 6.94 2.06
CA TRP A 219 -16.32 7.75 2.35
C TRP A 219 -17.31 7.02 3.24
N PHE A 220 -17.59 5.76 2.94
CA PHE A 220 -18.44 4.93 3.78
C PHE A 220 -17.87 4.76 5.19
N ALA A 221 -16.57 4.49 5.32
CA ALA A 221 -15.91 4.39 6.63
C ALA A 221 -15.93 5.72 7.40
N LEU A 222 -15.80 6.87 6.72
CA LEU A 222 -15.93 8.19 7.32
C LEU A 222 -17.36 8.47 7.81
N LEU A 223 -18.38 8.03 7.06
CA LEU A 223 -19.78 8.12 7.49
C LEU A 223 -20.04 7.22 8.72
N MET A 224 -19.53 5.99 8.72
CA MET A 224 -19.58 5.11 9.90
C MET A 224 -18.90 5.76 11.11
N LEU A 225 -17.75 6.41 10.90
CA LEU A 225 -17.00 7.10 11.95
C LEU A 225 -17.81 8.27 12.52
N ALA A 226 -18.39 9.11 11.65
CA ALA A 226 -19.23 10.24 12.03
C ALA A 226 -20.45 9.78 12.85
N ALA A 227 -21.16 8.74 12.39
CA ALA A 227 -22.29 8.15 13.11
C ALA A 227 -21.87 7.58 14.48
N SER A 228 -20.70 6.93 14.55
CA SER A 228 -20.14 6.41 15.81
C SER A 228 -19.83 7.52 16.80
N LEU A 229 -19.29 8.65 16.33
CA LEU A 229 -18.98 9.82 17.17
C LEU A 229 -20.25 10.48 17.70
N VAL A 230 -21.29 10.61 16.87
CA VAL A 230 -22.61 11.11 17.29
C VAL A 230 -23.19 10.21 18.40
N MET A 231 -23.20 8.89 18.17
CA MET A 231 -23.69 7.94 19.18
C MET A 231 -22.88 7.98 20.47
N LEU A 232 -21.55 8.08 20.36
CA LEU A 232 -20.67 8.22 21.52
C LEU A 232 -20.95 9.52 22.29
N ALA A 233 -21.18 10.64 21.61
CA ALA A 233 -21.50 11.92 22.24
C ALA A 233 -22.86 11.89 22.97
N TRP A 234 -23.85 11.19 22.38
CA TRP A 234 -25.16 10.99 22.99
C TRP A 234 -25.15 10.02 24.17
N ARG A 235 -24.32 8.97 24.13
CA ARG A 235 -24.22 7.99 25.23
C ARG A 235 -23.24 8.40 26.32
N ALA A 236 -22.31 9.32 26.04
CA ALA A 236 -21.39 9.81 27.05
C ALA A 236 -22.15 10.56 28.17
N PRO A 237 -21.77 10.37 29.44
CA PRO A 237 -22.37 11.10 30.55
C PRO A 237 -22.08 12.61 30.42
N ALA A 238 -23.08 13.43 30.74
CA ALA A 238 -22.98 14.88 30.72
C ALA A 238 -22.03 15.35 31.84
N ARG A 239 -20.72 15.41 31.58
CA ARG A 239 -19.81 16.13 32.49
C ARG A 239 -20.09 17.62 32.38
N GLN A 240 -20.44 18.26 33.50
CA GLN A 240 -20.72 19.69 33.65
C GLN A 240 -19.47 20.61 33.60
N GLY A 241 -18.30 20.09 33.24
CA GLY A 241 -17.08 20.90 33.09
C GLY A 241 -16.78 21.22 31.63
N GLY A 242 -16.35 22.46 31.34
CA GLY A 242 -15.70 22.80 30.08
C GLY A 242 -14.53 21.86 29.77
N LEU A 243 -14.07 21.82 28.51
CA LEU A 243 -12.88 21.07 28.09
C LEU A 243 -11.65 21.61 28.85
N ARG A 244 -11.42 21.10 30.06
CA ARG A 244 -10.21 21.33 30.83
C ARG A 244 -9.28 20.17 30.53
N PHE A 245 -8.37 20.39 29.60
CA PHE A 245 -7.25 19.47 29.41
C PHE A 245 -6.28 19.64 30.56
N SER A 246 -5.99 18.55 31.28
CA SER A 246 -4.88 18.53 32.21
C SER A 246 -3.55 18.58 31.43
N MET A 247 -2.50 19.10 32.05
CA MET A 247 -1.14 19.11 31.46
C MET A 247 -0.72 17.71 30.99
N ARG A 248 -1.09 16.68 31.75
CA ARG A 248 -0.83 15.28 31.40
C ARG A 248 -1.53 14.86 30.11
N GLU A 249 -2.80 15.22 29.93
CA GLU A 249 -3.56 14.89 28.72
C GLU A 249 -3.00 15.62 27.50
N LEU A 250 -2.55 16.86 27.68
CA LEU A 250 -1.95 17.66 26.61
C LEU A 250 -0.59 17.07 26.17
N LEU A 251 0.24 16.64 27.12
CA LEU A 251 1.49 15.92 26.84
C LEU A 251 1.24 14.59 26.12
N ILE A 252 0.22 13.82 26.52
CA ILE A 252 -0.15 12.57 25.85
C ILE A 252 -0.62 12.85 24.42
N ALA A 253 -1.46 13.87 24.22
CA ALA A 253 -1.94 14.24 22.89
C ALA A 253 -0.81 14.73 21.98
N MET A 254 0.10 15.55 22.50
CA MET A 254 1.30 15.98 21.76
C MET A 254 2.21 14.82 21.39
N THR A 255 2.44 13.89 22.33
CA THR A 255 3.27 12.71 22.06
C THR A 255 2.62 11.83 21.00
N ALA A 256 1.30 11.61 21.08
CA ALA A 256 0.56 10.85 20.07
C ALA A 256 0.61 11.54 18.70
N ALA A 257 0.46 12.87 18.65
CA ALA A 257 0.60 13.65 17.42
C ALA A 257 2.00 13.52 16.83
N ALA A 258 3.06 13.64 17.64
CA ALA A 258 4.44 13.49 17.20
C ALA A 258 4.72 12.08 16.66
N VAL A 259 4.25 11.04 17.37
CA VAL A 259 4.36 9.65 16.91
C VAL A 259 3.63 9.45 15.58
N LEU A 260 2.43 10.01 15.43
CA LEU A 260 1.69 9.92 14.18
C LEU A 260 2.46 10.63 13.05
N LEU A 261 2.91 11.86 13.25
CA LEU A 261 3.66 12.61 12.24
C LEU A 261 4.95 11.90 11.81
N ALA A 262 5.61 11.17 12.72
CA ALA A 262 6.80 10.37 12.41
C ALA A 262 6.50 9.19 11.45
N ILE A 263 5.25 8.74 11.34
CA ILE A 263 4.82 7.68 10.41
C ILE A 263 4.68 8.21 8.97
N GLY A 264 4.85 9.52 8.74
CA GLY A 264 4.85 10.14 7.42
C GLY A 264 3.45 10.48 6.90
N PRO A 265 3.15 10.32 5.59
CA PRO A 265 1.88 10.75 5.01
C PRO A 265 0.64 10.12 5.65
N PHE A 266 0.73 8.84 6.04
CA PHE A 266 -0.33 8.15 6.78
C PHE A 266 -0.57 8.83 8.14
N GLY A 267 0.50 9.24 8.82
CA GLY A 267 0.46 10.02 10.06
C GLY A 267 -0.37 11.30 9.97
N TRP A 268 -0.13 12.07 8.91
CA TRP A 268 -0.88 13.31 8.64
C TRP A 268 -2.36 13.05 8.42
N LEU A 269 -2.70 12.03 7.63
CA LEU A 269 -4.10 11.62 7.41
C LEU A 269 -4.77 11.26 8.75
N MET A 270 -4.11 10.43 9.56
CA MET A 270 -4.64 10.01 10.85
C MET A 270 -4.83 11.19 11.81
N LEU A 271 -3.89 12.13 11.83
CA LEU A 271 -4.00 13.34 12.64
C LEU A 271 -5.19 14.21 12.20
N GLY A 272 -5.39 14.36 10.88
CA GLY A 272 -6.54 15.06 10.32
C GLY A 272 -7.87 14.41 10.70
N VAL A 273 -7.98 13.09 10.56
CA VAL A 273 -9.18 12.33 10.93
C VAL A 273 -9.46 12.43 12.43
N LEU A 274 -8.44 12.31 13.27
CA LEU A 274 -8.58 12.43 14.73
C LEU A 274 -9.00 13.85 15.14
N ALA A 275 -8.41 14.89 14.53
CA ALA A 275 -8.77 16.28 14.79
C ALA A 275 -10.21 16.58 14.36
N ALA A 276 -10.61 16.17 13.15
CA ALA A 276 -11.98 16.31 12.66
C ALA A 276 -12.98 15.55 13.55
N SER A 277 -12.62 14.34 13.98
CA SER A 277 -13.43 13.53 14.89
C SER A 277 -13.62 14.20 16.24
N ALA A 278 -12.57 14.79 16.81
CA ALA A 278 -12.64 15.51 18.07
C ALA A 278 -13.53 16.75 17.98
N LEU A 279 -13.44 17.51 16.86
CA LEU A 279 -14.30 18.66 16.60
C LEU A 279 -15.77 18.24 16.44
N LEU A 280 -16.05 17.19 15.68
CA LEU A 280 -17.40 16.66 15.49
C LEU A 280 -17.99 16.17 16.82
N TYR A 281 -17.22 15.44 17.61
CA TYR A 281 -17.62 15.02 18.95
C TYR A 281 -17.92 16.21 19.88
N ALA A 282 -17.08 17.25 19.85
CA ALA A 282 -17.30 18.45 20.65
C ALA A 282 -18.56 19.21 20.21
N ALA A 283 -18.79 19.35 18.91
CA ALA A 283 -19.96 20.02 18.34
C ALA A 283 -21.26 19.27 18.67
N THR A 284 -21.31 17.96 18.41
CA THR A 284 -22.47 17.11 18.71
C THR A 284 -22.82 17.12 20.19
N ARG A 285 -21.81 17.12 21.06
CA ARG A 285 -22.01 17.23 22.51
C ARG A 285 -22.56 18.59 22.94
N ARG A 286 -22.19 19.69 22.27
CA ARG A 286 -22.77 21.02 22.54
C ARG A 286 -24.22 21.14 22.10
N LEU A 287 -24.59 20.47 21.00
CA LEU A 287 -25.94 20.48 20.44
C LEU A 287 -26.91 19.52 21.13
N ARG A 288 -26.42 18.67 22.04
CA ARG A 288 -27.27 17.71 22.75
C ARG A 288 -28.35 18.45 23.56
N PRO A 289 -29.65 18.19 23.33
CA PRO A 289 -30.72 18.86 24.06
C PRO A 289 -30.59 18.61 25.56
N ARG A 290 -30.67 19.68 26.36
CA ARG A 290 -30.66 19.63 27.82
C ARG A 290 -32.11 19.65 28.29
N GLY A 291 -32.60 18.53 28.81
CA GLY A 291 -33.96 18.42 29.32
C GLY A 291 -34.29 17.02 29.85
N PRO A 292 -35.41 16.85 30.57
CA PRO A 292 -35.79 15.60 31.24
C PRO A 292 -35.95 14.39 30.29
N ALA A 293 -36.27 14.64 29.01
CA ALA A 293 -36.28 13.60 27.98
C ALA A 293 -34.89 13.02 27.67
N ALA A 294 -33.81 13.79 27.90
CA ALA A 294 -32.44 13.33 27.71
C ALA A 294 -31.98 12.42 28.87
N ASP A 295 -32.54 12.60 30.07
CA ASP A 295 -32.26 11.76 31.24
C ASP A 295 -32.95 10.39 31.13
N LEU A 296 -34.16 10.35 30.53
CA LEU A 296 -34.85 9.10 30.19
C LEU A 296 -34.06 8.22 29.20
N LEU A 297 -33.36 8.83 28.24
CA LEU A 297 -32.51 8.11 27.28
C LEU A 297 -31.11 7.79 27.82
N ALA A 298 -30.61 8.57 28.79
CA ALA A 298 -29.31 8.34 29.43
C ALA A 298 -29.33 7.08 30.33
N GLY A 299 -30.52 6.56 30.64
CA GLY A 299 -30.69 5.44 31.54
C GLY A 299 -30.46 5.92 32.97
N ASP A 300 -31.54 6.05 33.71
CA ASP A 300 -31.50 6.26 35.15
C ASP A 300 -30.61 5.15 35.77
N SER A 301 -29.39 5.54 36.13
CA SER A 301 -28.36 4.66 36.70
C SER A 301 -28.29 4.83 38.21
N GLY A 302 -29.44 5.17 38.82
CA GLY A 302 -29.68 5.01 40.24
C GLY A 302 -29.64 3.54 40.65
N ASN A 303 -28.44 2.95 40.66
CA ASN A 303 -28.00 1.82 41.48
C ASN A 303 -26.49 1.57 41.28
#